data_AF-A0A2W7N2N8-F1
#
_entry.id   AF-A0A2W7N2N8-F1
#
_cell.length_a   1.000
_cell.length_b   1.000
_cell.length_c   1.000
_cell.angle_alpha   90.00
_cell.angle_beta   90.00
_cell.angle_gamma   90.00
#
_symmetry.space_group_name_H-M   'P 1'
#
loop_
_entity.id
_entity.type
_entity.pdbx_description
1 polymer ?
#
loop_
_entity_poly.entity_id
_entity_poly.type
_entity_poly.pdbx_seq_one_letter_code
_entity_poly.pdbx_strand_id
1 'polypeptide(L)'
;MQVRDLSMAGAWGDSVDVLKAIEPSLVNCITCGGCAAACAASANVSVAKAILLLRRGLLADARAALEGCLFCGKCRFVCPMGVNTRGVIAALTFSPDSSGNILHQ
;
A
#
# COMPACT_ATOMS: atom_id res chain seq x y z
N MET A 1 18.71 -12.80 -0.31
CA MET A 1 18.14 -11.86 0.68
C MET A 1 16.69 -12.25 0.89
N GLN A 2 16.41 -13.05 1.92
CA GLN A 2 15.06 -13.58 2.15
C GLN A 2 14.29 -12.60 3.04
N VAL A 3 13.04 -12.29 2.66
CA VAL A 3 12.12 -11.43 3.41
C VAL A 3 11.99 -11.81 4.89
N ARG A 4 12.32 -13.05 5.29
CA ARG A 4 12.18 -13.57 6.67
C ARG A 4 13.09 -12.89 7.70
N ASP A 5 14.20 -12.26 7.30
CA ASP A 5 15.16 -11.65 8.25
C ASP A 5 14.78 -10.22 8.69
N LEU A 6 13.79 -9.59 8.05
CA LEU A 6 13.28 -8.31 8.51
C LEU A 6 12.58 -8.45 9.90
N SER A 7 12.32 -9.68 10.38
CA SER A 7 11.53 -10.01 11.59
C SER A 7 12.14 -9.57 12.90
N MET A 8 13.41 -9.19 12.86
CA MET A 8 14.15 -8.82 14.04
C MET A 8 14.30 -7.31 14.22
N ALA A 9 13.72 -6.50 13.32
CA ALA A 9 13.87 -5.05 13.32
C ALA A 9 12.52 -4.31 13.18
N GLY A 10 11.48 -4.69 13.92
CA GLY A 10 10.34 -3.83 14.33
C GLY A 10 9.56 -2.98 13.30
N ALA A 11 9.84 -3.01 12.00
CA ALA A 11 9.43 -1.97 11.05
C ALA A 11 9.33 -2.55 9.61
N TRP A 12 8.27 -3.31 9.34
CA TRP A 12 8.08 -3.98 8.04
C TRP A 12 7.09 -3.23 7.17
N GLY A 13 7.49 -2.10 6.63
CA GLY A 13 6.60 -1.24 5.86
C GLY A 13 6.99 0.23 5.87
N ASP A 14 8.07 0.56 6.59
CA ASP A 14 8.47 1.93 6.88
C ASP A 14 9.39 2.54 5.82
N SER A 15 9.51 1.88 4.67
CA SER A 15 10.15 2.46 3.48
C SER A 15 9.53 1.92 2.20
N VAL A 16 9.58 2.74 1.15
CA VAL A 16 9.15 2.35 -0.19
C VAL A 16 9.96 1.14 -0.71
N ASP A 17 11.21 0.99 -0.29
CA ASP A 17 12.09 -0.09 -0.76
C ASP A 17 11.74 -1.43 -0.12
N VAL A 18 11.38 -1.45 1.17
CA VAL A 18 10.83 -2.65 1.82
C VAL A 18 9.52 -3.07 1.14
N LEU A 19 8.66 -2.11 0.80
CA LEU A 19 7.40 -2.42 0.10
C LEU A 19 7.62 -2.90 -1.34
N LYS A 20 8.62 -2.41 -2.06
CA LYS A 20 9.01 -2.98 -3.36
C LYS A 20 9.55 -4.41 -3.22
N ALA A 21 10.23 -4.73 -2.12
CA ALA A 21 10.70 -6.09 -1.87
C ALA A 21 9.56 -7.06 -1.54
N ILE A 22 8.55 -6.60 -0.78
CA ILE A 22 7.34 -7.38 -0.45
C ILE A 22 6.42 -7.51 -1.67
N GLU A 23 6.21 -6.40 -2.38
CA GLU A 23 5.30 -6.31 -3.53
C GLU A 23 6.03 -5.71 -4.75
N PRO A 24 6.81 -6.54 -5.49
CA PRO A 24 7.62 -6.09 -6.62
C PRO A 24 6.80 -5.44 -7.73
N SER A 25 5.53 -5.83 -7.90
CA SER A 25 4.67 -5.26 -8.94
C SER A 25 4.41 -3.75 -8.74
N LEU A 26 4.65 -3.21 -7.54
CA LEU A 26 4.54 -1.79 -7.22
C LEU A 26 5.42 -0.90 -8.13
N VAL A 27 6.57 -1.40 -8.60
CA VAL A 27 7.47 -0.64 -9.48
C VAL A 27 6.81 -0.31 -10.83
N ASN A 28 5.84 -1.12 -11.26
CA ASN A 28 5.12 -0.92 -12.52
C ASN A 28 4.03 0.16 -12.43
N CYS A 29 3.73 0.67 -11.23
CA CYS A 29 2.67 1.66 -11.08
C CYS A 29 3.03 2.98 -11.80
N ILE A 30 2.19 3.41 -12.74
CA ILE A 30 2.35 4.70 -13.43
C ILE A 30 1.46 5.81 -12.83
N THR A 31 0.84 5.56 -11.67
CA THR A 31 -0.06 6.49 -10.98
C THR A 31 -1.21 7.00 -11.88
N CYS A 32 -1.78 6.13 -12.73
CA CYS A 32 -2.85 6.50 -13.67
C CYS A 32 -4.22 6.80 -13.03
N GLY A 33 -4.44 6.41 -11.76
CA GLY A 33 -5.70 6.69 -11.05
C GLY A 33 -6.84 5.68 -11.25
N GLY A 34 -6.70 4.67 -12.12
CA GLY A 34 -7.80 3.70 -12.39
C GLY A 34 -8.30 2.96 -11.14
N CYS A 35 -7.40 2.64 -10.21
CA CYS A 35 -7.76 2.05 -8.92
C CYS A 35 -8.59 2.96 -8.01
N ALA A 36 -8.38 4.29 -8.09
CA ALA A 36 -9.16 5.26 -7.32
C ALA A 36 -10.55 5.42 -7.94
N ALA A 37 -10.65 5.49 -9.27
CA ALA A 37 -11.93 5.59 -9.98
C ALA A 37 -12.84 4.37 -9.76
N ALA A 38 -12.25 3.16 -9.67
CA ALA A 38 -13.00 1.93 -9.42
C ALA A 38 -13.34 1.67 -7.93
N CYS A 39 -12.86 2.52 -7.02
CA CYS A 39 -13.04 2.32 -5.59
C CYS A 39 -14.51 2.54 -5.20
N ALA A 40 -15.14 1.54 -4.56
CA ALA A 40 -16.50 1.68 -4.06
C ALA A 40 -16.60 2.59 -2.82
N ALA A 41 -15.49 2.78 -2.10
CA ALA A 41 -15.39 3.66 -0.94
C ALA A 41 -14.91 5.09 -1.30
N SER A 42 -14.98 5.45 -2.59
CA SER A 42 -14.30 6.56 -3.30
C SER A 42 -14.27 7.95 -2.65
N ALA A 43 -15.08 8.23 -1.63
CA ALA A 43 -15.05 9.52 -0.94
C ALA A 43 -13.70 9.79 -0.24
N ASN A 44 -13.11 8.78 0.42
CA ASN A 44 -11.91 8.99 1.26
C ASN A 44 -10.75 8.04 0.94
N VAL A 45 -10.97 6.98 0.16
CA VAL A 45 -9.95 5.95 -0.14
C VAL A 45 -9.38 6.13 -1.54
N SER A 46 -8.06 6.29 -1.64
CA SER A 46 -7.36 6.37 -2.93
C SER A 46 -6.02 5.65 -2.91
N VAL A 47 -5.98 4.49 -3.57
CA VAL A 47 -4.76 3.69 -3.77
C VAL A 47 -3.72 4.45 -4.59
N ALA A 48 -4.14 5.20 -5.60
CA ALA A 48 -3.22 6.00 -6.42
C ALA A 48 -2.55 7.11 -5.58
N LYS A 49 -3.32 7.78 -4.70
CA LYS A 49 -2.80 8.77 -3.75
C LYS A 49 -1.84 8.11 -2.75
N ALA A 50 -2.21 6.96 -2.19
CA ALA A 50 -1.35 6.21 -1.28
C ALA A 50 0.01 5.87 -1.92
N ILE A 51 0.02 5.36 -3.16
CA ILE A 51 1.27 5.06 -3.87
C ILE A 51 2.09 6.33 -4.18
N LEU A 52 1.45 7.45 -4.51
CA LEU A 52 2.15 8.73 -4.71
C LEU A 52 2.84 9.20 -3.42
N LEU A 53 2.13 9.16 -2.29
CA LEU A 53 2.65 9.54 -0.97
C LEU A 53 3.77 8.60 -0.53
N LEU A 54 3.59 7.30 -0.76
CA LEU A 54 4.61 6.28 -0.53
C LEU A 54 5.93 6.60 -1.25
N ARG A 55 5.85 6.95 -2.54
CA ARG A 55 7.03 7.32 -3.36
C ARG A 55 7.74 8.58 -2.85
N ARG A 56 7.03 9.43 -2.10
CA ARG A 56 7.59 10.63 -1.45
C ARG A 56 8.11 10.36 -0.05
N GLY A 57 8.02 9.12 0.45
CA GLY A 57 8.37 8.78 1.83
C GLY A 57 7.33 9.20 2.87
N LEU A 58 6.13 9.64 2.45
CA LEU A 58 5.06 10.10 3.34
C LEU A 58 4.17 8.93 3.75
N LEU A 59 4.69 8.05 4.60
CA LEU A 59 4.04 6.76 4.92
C LEU A 59 2.79 6.90 5.76
N ALA A 60 2.78 7.79 6.75
CA ALA A 60 1.60 8.06 7.56
C ALA A 60 0.44 8.55 6.68
N ASP A 61 0.70 9.51 5.78
CA ASP A 61 -0.30 10.01 4.85
C ASP A 61 -0.74 8.93 3.84
N ALA A 62 0.19 8.07 3.40
CA ALA A 62 -0.13 6.97 2.51
C ALA A 62 -1.09 5.97 3.16
N ARG A 63 -0.89 5.68 4.45
CA ARG A 63 -1.78 4.84 5.25
C ARG A 63 -3.14 5.51 5.47
N ALA A 64 -3.16 6.80 5.80
CA ALA A 64 -4.40 7.58 5.95
C ALA A 64 -5.21 7.61 4.64
N ALA A 65 -4.56 7.68 3.48
CA ALA A 65 -5.23 7.61 2.18
C ALA A 65 -5.90 6.24 1.88
N LEU A 66 -5.64 5.23 2.72
CA LEU A 66 -6.23 3.90 2.66
C LEU A 66 -7.17 3.62 3.84
N GLU A 67 -7.36 4.57 4.75
CA GLU A 67 -8.28 4.44 5.89
C GLU A 67 -9.72 4.27 5.38
N GLY A 68 -10.41 3.24 5.85
CA GLY A 68 -11.72 2.83 5.32
C GLY A 68 -11.67 1.97 4.06
N CYS A 69 -10.50 1.46 3.65
CA CYS A 69 -10.41 0.49 2.56
C CYS A 69 -11.16 -0.82 2.92
N LEU A 70 -12.23 -1.11 2.17
CA LEU A 70 -13.03 -2.34 2.33
C LEU A 70 -12.31 -3.65 1.94
N PHE A 71 -11.04 -3.56 1.52
CA PHE A 71 -10.23 -4.70 1.10
C PHE A 71 -10.83 -5.60 -0.01
N CYS A 72 -11.77 -5.05 -0.81
CA CYS A 72 -12.55 -5.77 -1.83
C CYS A 72 -11.75 -6.22 -3.07
N GLY A 73 -10.56 -5.66 -3.31
CA GLY A 73 -9.66 -6.07 -4.39
C GLY A 73 -9.97 -5.57 -5.80
N LYS A 74 -11.05 -4.81 -6.03
CA LYS A 74 -11.41 -4.25 -7.36
C LYS A 74 -10.26 -3.47 -8.03
N CYS A 75 -9.49 -2.74 -7.23
CA CYS A 75 -8.34 -1.97 -7.68
C CYS A 75 -7.27 -2.80 -8.44
N ARG A 76 -7.15 -4.10 -8.14
CA ARG A 76 -6.20 -5.00 -8.81
C ARG A 76 -6.67 -5.34 -10.23
N PHE A 77 -7.97 -5.60 -10.39
CA PHE A 77 -8.55 -6.01 -11.67
C PHE A 77 -8.57 -4.89 -12.70
N VAL A 78 -8.70 -3.63 -12.25
CA VAL A 78 -8.69 -2.46 -13.15
C VAL A 78 -7.30 -1.92 -13.46
N CYS A 79 -6.23 -2.48 -12.87
CA CYS A 79 -4.89 -1.94 -13.03
C CYS A 79 -4.33 -2.32 -14.42
N PRO A 80 -4.03 -1.35 -15.31
CA PRO A 80 -3.49 -1.66 -16.64
C PRO A 80 -2.06 -2.19 -16.59
N MET A 81 -1.34 -1.93 -15.50
CA MET A 81 0.05 -2.36 -15.29
C MET A 81 0.17 -3.65 -14.48
N GLY A 82 -0.95 -4.29 -14.13
CA GLY A 82 -0.96 -5.53 -13.35
C GLY A 82 -0.42 -5.40 -11.92
N VAL A 83 -0.43 -4.20 -11.34
CA VAL A 83 0.02 -4.00 -9.95
C VAL A 83 -0.92 -4.76 -9.00
N ASN A 84 -0.35 -5.55 -8.10
CA ASN A 84 -1.10 -6.20 -7.02
C ASN A 84 -1.42 -5.17 -5.92
N THR A 85 -2.29 -4.22 -6.24
CA THR A 85 -2.69 -3.13 -5.35
C THR A 85 -3.27 -3.63 -4.03
N ARG A 86 -3.96 -4.77 -4.02
CA ARG A 86 -4.46 -5.38 -2.78
C ARG A 86 -3.31 -5.85 -1.87
N GLY A 87 -2.24 -6.39 -2.44
CA GLY A 87 -1.01 -6.73 -1.72
C GLY A 87 -0.32 -5.49 -1.15
N VAL A 88 -0.21 -4.42 -1.93
CA VAL A 88 0.33 -3.13 -1.47
C VAL A 88 -0.47 -2.59 -0.28
N ILE A 89 -1.81 -2.62 -0.35
CA ILE A 89 -2.68 -2.19 0.75
C ILE A 89 -2.45 -3.07 1.98
N ALA A 90 -2.39 -4.40 1.81
CA ALA A 90 -2.16 -5.30 2.93
C ALA A 90 -0.83 -5.01 3.63
N ALA A 91 0.24 -4.80 2.84
CA ALA A 91 1.57 -4.48 3.36
C ALA A 91 1.64 -3.10 4.02
N LEU A 92 0.74 -2.17 3.67
CA LEU A 92 0.66 -0.84 4.27
C LEU A 92 -0.30 -0.73 5.45
N THR A 93 -1.34 -1.56 5.52
CA THR A 93 -2.37 -1.43 6.57
C THR A 93 -2.16 -2.43 7.70
N PHE A 94 -1.72 -3.66 7.37
CA PHE A 94 -1.51 -4.72 8.36
C PHE A 94 -0.07 -4.84 8.85
N SER A 95 0.84 -3.99 8.36
CA SER A 95 2.18 -3.88 8.94
C SER A 95 2.16 -3.00 10.18
N PRO A 96 2.83 -3.41 11.27
CA PRO A 96 3.09 -2.51 12.39
C PRO A 96 3.93 -1.32 11.90
N ASP A 97 3.58 -0.12 12.34
CA ASP A 97 4.45 1.05 12.19
C ASP A 97 5.69 0.95 13.08
N SER A 98 6.62 1.91 12.97
CA SER A 98 7.81 2.01 13.81
C SER A 98 7.52 2.08 15.33
N SER A 99 6.25 2.30 15.71
CA SER A 99 5.77 2.36 17.09
C SER A 99 5.11 1.05 17.54
N GLY A 100 5.05 0.04 16.67
CA GLY A 100 4.40 -1.25 16.92
C GLY A 100 2.87 -1.22 16.77
N ASN A 101 2.28 -0.11 16.30
CA ASN A 101 0.84 0.02 16.13
C ASN A 101 0.40 -0.54 14.77
N ILE A 102 -0.62 -1.38 14.79
CA ILE A 102 -1.31 -1.85 13.59
C ILE A 102 -2.51 -0.93 13.40
N LEU A 103 -2.68 -0.33 12.22
CA LEU A 103 -3.89 0.40 11.91
C LEU A 103 -5.05 -0.59 11.80
N HIS A 104 -5.68 -0.85 12.94
CA HIS A 104 -6.97 -1.53 13.00
C HIS A 104 -8.02 -0.55 12.46
N GLN A 105 -8.71 -1.00 11.41
CA GLN A 105 -9.85 -0.29 10.80
C GLN A 105 -10.94 0.02 11.82
#